data_AF-A0A7S0M2D6-F1
#
_entry.id   AF-A0A7S0M2D6-F1
#
_cell.length_a   1.000
_cell.length_b   1.000
_cell.length_c   1.000
_cell.angle_alpha   90.00
_cell.angle_beta   90.00
_cell.angle_gamma   90.00
#
_symmetry.space_group_name_H-M   'P 1'
#
loop_
_entity.id
_entity.type
_entity.pdbx_description
1 polymer ?
#
loop_
_entity_poly.entity_id
_entity_poly.type
_entity_poly.pdbx_seq_one_letter_code
_entity_poly.pdbx_strand_id
1 'polypeptide(L)'
;EISRKLLWVAQTGLLRCVAELLPPAKDESDPFSGLRILDTKQVLELVQAMHQKLAECLVQSITDSPIADAGPSFDGQRNNCKFCVDPAVFKMKYGGLEDFEKGVRELVGAPHPQVWDEINKEHMQRGDESTRSFHPGNYNTETCSRNEFLVVIDSARGKEVSIGK
;
A
#
# COMPACT_ATOMS: atom_id res chain seq x y z
N GLU A 1 3.78 -14.84 -0.69
CA GLU A 1 3.69 -14.16 -2.00
C GLU A 1 2.30 -14.23 -2.65
N ILE A 2 1.72 -15.43 -2.82
CA ILE A 2 0.37 -15.62 -3.40
C ILE A 2 -0.72 -14.85 -2.64
N SER A 3 -0.71 -14.89 -1.30
CA SER A 3 -1.67 -14.14 -0.47
C SER A 3 -1.55 -12.63 -0.64
N ARG A 4 -0.35 -12.12 -0.95
CA ARG A 4 -0.07 -10.70 -1.22
C ARG A 4 -0.62 -10.28 -2.58
N LYS A 5 -0.50 -11.16 -3.59
CA LYS A 5 -1.08 -10.96 -4.93
C LYS A 5 -2.62 -11.00 -4.87
N LEU A 6 -3.19 -11.94 -4.13
CA LEU A 6 -4.65 -12.05 -3.94
C LEU A 6 -5.24 -10.82 -3.23
N LEU A 7 -4.57 -10.32 -2.18
CA LEU A 7 -5.02 -9.13 -1.46
C LEU A 7 -4.99 -7.88 -2.36
N TRP A 8 -3.97 -7.74 -3.20
CA TRP A 8 -3.87 -6.64 -4.16
C TRP A 8 -4.99 -6.70 -5.21
N VAL A 9 -5.23 -7.87 -5.82
CA VAL A 9 -6.36 -8.07 -6.76
C VAL A 9 -7.71 -7.75 -6.11
N ALA A 10 -7.91 -8.15 -4.85
CA ALA A 10 -9.13 -7.82 -4.11
C ALA A 10 -9.31 -6.31 -3.87
N GLN A 11 -8.21 -5.58 -3.65
CA GLN A 11 -8.22 -4.13 -3.40
C GLN A 11 -8.40 -3.29 -4.66
N THR A 12 -7.97 -3.78 -5.83
CA THR A 12 -8.16 -3.08 -7.11
C THR A 12 -9.61 -3.02 -7.60
N GLY A 13 -10.55 -3.70 -6.93
CA GLY A 13 -11.94 -3.80 -7.39
C GLY A 13 -12.11 -4.65 -8.65
N LEU A 14 -11.06 -5.31 -9.13
CA LEU A 14 -11.07 -6.13 -10.35
C LEU A 14 -12.17 -7.18 -10.37
N LEU A 15 -12.36 -7.88 -9.25
CA LEU A 15 -13.42 -8.88 -9.13
C LEU A 15 -14.82 -8.27 -9.26
N ARG A 16 -15.01 -7.03 -8.77
CA ARG A 16 -16.27 -6.30 -8.92
C ARG A 16 -16.50 -5.87 -10.36
N CYS A 17 -15.48 -5.33 -11.03
CA CYS A 17 -15.59 -4.92 -12.43
C CYS A 17 -15.88 -6.10 -13.36
N VAL A 18 -15.27 -7.27 -13.10
CA VAL A 18 -15.57 -8.51 -13.83
C VAL A 18 -17.00 -8.99 -13.51
N ALA A 19 -17.44 -8.91 -12.25
CA ALA A 19 -18.80 -9.31 -11.86
C ALA A 19 -19.89 -8.42 -12.47
N GLU A 20 -19.66 -7.12 -12.62
CA GLU A 20 -20.59 -6.17 -13.26
C GLU A 20 -20.78 -6.44 -14.76
N LEU A 21 -19.83 -7.12 -15.41
CA LEU A 21 -19.93 -7.54 -16.81
C LEU A 21 -20.68 -8.87 -16.98
N LEU A 22 -20.84 -9.65 -15.90
CA LEU A 22 -21.55 -10.91 -15.99
C LEU A 22 -23.05 -10.66 -16.17
N PRO A 23 -23.71 -11.41 -17.08
CA PRO A 23 -25.16 -11.34 -17.20
C PRO A 23 -25.82 -11.76 -15.88
N PRO A 24 -26.87 -11.06 -15.43
CA PRO A 24 -27.56 -11.38 -14.19
C PRO A 24 -28.16 -12.78 -14.26
N ALA A 25 -28.22 -13.45 -13.11
CA ALA A 25 -28.96 -14.69 -12.98
C ALA A 25 -30.45 -14.44 -13.29
N LYS A 26 -31.05 -15.34 -14.09
CA LYS A 26 -32.50 -15.33 -14.35
C LYS A 26 -33.28 -16.04 -13.26
N ASP A 27 -32.61 -16.87 -12.48
CA ASP A 27 -33.14 -17.64 -11.37
C ASP A 27 -32.18 -17.51 -10.18
N GLU A 28 -32.70 -17.09 -9.02
CA GLU A 28 -31.91 -16.95 -7.79
C GLU A 28 -31.32 -18.27 -7.29
N SER A 29 -31.90 -19.41 -7.68
CA SER A 29 -31.41 -20.75 -7.34
C SER A 29 -30.27 -21.24 -8.25
N ASP A 30 -30.05 -20.60 -9.41
CA ASP A 30 -28.95 -20.88 -10.33
C ASP A 30 -28.19 -19.58 -10.66
N PRO A 31 -27.10 -19.25 -9.93
CA PRO A 31 -26.32 -18.03 -10.16
C PRO A 31 -25.62 -18.01 -11.53
N PHE A 32 -25.56 -19.13 -12.24
CA PHE A 32 -24.96 -19.23 -13.57
C PHE A 32 -26.00 -19.26 -14.69
N SER A 33 -27.29 -19.15 -14.37
CA SER A 33 -28.38 -19.17 -15.35
C SER A 33 -28.22 -18.10 -16.43
N GLY A 34 -27.69 -16.92 -16.10
CA GLY A 34 -27.41 -15.86 -17.07
C GLY A 34 -26.33 -16.22 -18.09
N LEU A 35 -25.32 -17.01 -17.67
CA LEU A 35 -24.19 -17.43 -18.51
C LEU A 35 -24.55 -18.61 -19.44
N ARG A 36 -25.42 -19.50 -19.00
CA ARG A 36 -25.82 -20.71 -19.74
C ARG A 36 -26.64 -20.43 -21.00
N ILE A 37 -27.14 -19.21 -21.15
CA ILE A 37 -28.04 -18.81 -22.24
C ILE A 37 -27.25 -18.09 -23.35
N LEU A 38 -25.97 -17.80 -23.12
CA LEU A 38 -25.13 -17.12 -24.08
C LEU A 38 -24.78 -18.05 -25.25
N ASP A 39 -24.91 -17.54 -26.46
CA ASP A 39 -24.36 -18.19 -27.65
C ASP A 39 -22.85 -17.95 -27.77
N THR A 40 -22.19 -18.67 -28.70
CA THR A 40 -20.74 -18.57 -28.91
C THR A 40 -20.27 -17.15 -29.21
N LYS A 41 -21.06 -16.35 -29.93
CA LYS A 41 -20.71 -14.97 -30.27
C LYS A 41 -20.78 -14.09 -29.02
N GLN A 42 -21.83 -14.23 -28.22
CA GLN A 42 -22.03 -13.48 -26.98
C GLN A 42 -20.96 -13.82 -25.93
N VAL A 43 -20.53 -15.08 -25.86
CA VAL A 43 -19.41 -15.50 -24.99
C VAL A 43 -18.11 -14.80 -25.42
N LEU A 44 -17.82 -14.76 -26.72
CA LEU A 44 -16.62 -14.09 -27.23
C LEU A 44 -16.63 -12.58 -26.94
N GLU A 45 -17.78 -11.92 -27.15
CA GLU A 45 -17.95 -10.50 -26.82
C GLU A 45 -17.76 -10.23 -25.33
N LEU A 46 -18.29 -11.09 -24.45
CA LEU A 46 -18.12 -10.99 -23.01
C LEU A 46 -16.65 -11.14 -22.58
N VAL A 47 -15.94 -12.13 -23.12
CA VAL A 47 -14.51 -12.33 -22.84
C VAL A 47 -13.68 -11.13 -23.30
N GLN A 48 -14.02 -10.56 -24.45
CA GLN A 48 -13.32 -9.39 -24.99
C GLN A 48 -13.56 -8.14 -24.12
N ALA A 49 -14.81 -7.94 -23.66
CA ALA A 49 -15.16 -6.87 -22.73
C ALA A 49 -14.45 -7.04 -21.38
N MET A 50 -14.37 -8.27 -20.85
CA MET A 50 -13.62 -8.56 -19.62
C MET A 50 -12.15 -8.23 -19.75
N HIS A 51 -11.49 -8.63 -20.84
CA HIS A 51 -10.07 -8.30 -21.08
C HIS A 51 -9.84 -6.79 -21.16
N GLN A 52 -10.69 -6.06 -21.88
CA GLN A 52 -10.58 -4.62 -22.01
C GLN A 52 -10.73 -3.93 -20.64
N LYS A 53 -11.73 -4.35 -19.85
CA LYS A 53 -11.99 -3.78 -18.53
C LYS A 53 -10.88 -4.10 -17.52
N LEU A 54 -10.36 -5.33 -17.56
CA LEU A 54 -9.19 -5.74 -16.79
C LEU A 54 -7.98 -4.84 -17.11
N ALA A 55 -7.70 -4.60 -18.39
CA ALA A 55 -6.61 -3.73 -18.82
C ALA A 55 -6.79 -2.28 -18.33
N GLU A 56 -7.99 -1.71 -18.48
CA GLU A 56 -8.31 -0.37 -17.99
C GLU A 56 -8.11 -0.25 -16.47
N CYS A 57 -8.65 -1.19 -15.69
CA CYS A 57 -8.52 -1.17 -14.22
C CYS A 57 -7.06 -1.32 -13.78
N LEU A 58 -6.28 -2.16 -14.46
CA LEU A 58 -4.86 -2.32 -14.18
C LEU A 58 -4.07 -1.04 -14.48
N VAL A 59 -4.30 -0.44 -15.65
CA VAL A 59 -3.67 0.84 -16.02
C VAL A 59 -4.04 1.93 -15.02
N GLN A 60 -5.33 2.07 -14.69
CA GLN A 60 -5.80 3.04 -13.70
C GLN A 60 -5.15 2.82 -12.33
N SER A 61 -5.04 1.56 -11.88
CA SER A 61 -4.39 1.24 -10.60
C SER A 61 -2.90 1.58 -10.57
N ILE A 62 -2.24 1.61 -11.72
CA ILE A 62 -0.83 1.99 -11.87
C ILE A 62 -0.69 3.51 -11.97
N THR A 63 -1.57 4.18 -12.72
CA THR A 63 -1.52 5.63 -12.93
C THR A 63 -2.03 6.44 -11.74
N ASP A 64 -3.03 5.94 -11.00
CA ASP A 64 -3.51 6.55 -9.76
C ASP A 64 -2.63 6.21 -8.57
N SER A 65 -1.64 5.34 -8.76
CA SER A 65 -0.58 5.17 -7.79
C SER A 65 0.27 6.44 -7.79
N PRO A 66 0.46 7.13 -6.64
CA PRO A 66 1.23 8.37 -6.54
C PRO A 66 2.73 8.24 -6.89
N ILE A 67 3.13 7.09 -7.41
CA ILE A 67 4.48 6.75 -7.89
C ILE A 67 4.70 7.24 -9.32
N ALA A 68 3.65 7.41 -10.13
CA ALA A 68 3.77 7.70 -11.56
C ALA A 68 4.19 9.15 -11.90
N ASP A 69 4.14 10.08 -10.94
CA ASP A 69 4.51 11.49 -11.13
C ASP A 69 6.00 11.79 -10.78
N ALA A 70 6.79 10.75 -10.50
CA ALA A 70 8.22 10.88 -10.30
C ALA A 70 8.97 10.94 -11.65
N GLY A 71 9.13 12.15 -12.18
CA GLY A 71 10.03 12.45 -13.29
C GLY A 71 11.50 12.01 -13.02
N PRO A 72 12.39 12.13 -14.04
CA PRO A 72 13.72 11.54 -13.98
C PRO A 72 14.65 12.35 -13.06
N SER A 73 14.79 11.90 -11.80
CA SER A 73 16.00 11.97 -10.97
C SER A 73 15.63 11.44 -9.57
N PHE A 74 15.88 10.14 -9.39
CA PHE A 74 15.68 9.42 -8.14
C PHE A 74 16.84 9.70 -7.18
N ASP A 75 16.69 10.72 -6.36
CA ASP A 75 17.53 10.94 -5.18
C ASP A 75 16.62 10.96 -3.94
N GLY A 76 16.82 10.00 -3.05
CA GLY A 76 16.06 9.84 -1.80
C GLY A 76 16.10 11.08 -0.89
N GLN A 77 16.96 12.07 -1.16
CA GLN A 77 16.96 13.35 -0.46
C GLN A 77 15.79 14.27 -0.82
N ARG A 78 15.14 14.11 -1.98
CA ARG A 78 14.04 14.99 -2.42
C ARG A 78 12.68 14.64 -1.80
N ASN A 79 12.47 13.41 -1.36
CA ASN A 79 11.23 12.99 -0.71
C ASN A 79 11.15 13.39 0.78
N ASN A 80 12.21 13.97 1.34
CA ASN A 80 12.14 14.59 2.66
C ASN A 80 11.80 16.08 2.52
N CYS A 81 10.51 16.38 2.29
CA CYS A 81 9.95 17.73 2.13
C CYS A 81 10.21 18.67 3.33
N LYS A 82 10.82 18.19 4.42
CA LYS A 82 11.37 19.04 5.48
C LYS A 82 12.36 20.09 4.97
N PHE A 83 13.05 19.83 3.85
CA PHE A 83 14.10 20.71 3.30
C PHE A 83 13.70 21.45 2.02
N CYS A 84 12.44 21.36 1.59
CA CYS A 84 11.97 22.16 0.45
C CYS A 84 11.77 23.60 0.90
N VAL A 85 12.66 24.50 0.45
CA VAL A 85 12.69 25.91 0.87
C VAL A 85 11.65 26.75 0.13
N ASP A 86 11.09 26.26 -0.97
CA ASP A 86 10.10 27.00 -1.78
C ASP A 86 8.65 26.75 -1.30
N PRO A 87 8.00 27.73 -0.66
CA PRO A 87 6.62 27.61 -0.18
C PRO A 87 5.58 27.50 -1.31
N ALA A 88 5.93 27.82 -2.56
CA ALA A 88 5.03 27.66 -3.70
C ALA A 88 4.91 26.22 -4.19
N VAL A 89 5.91 25.37 -3.87
CA VAL A 89 5.97 23.96 -4.32
C VAL A 89 5.28 23.02 -3.32
N PHE A 90 5.31 23.34 -2.02
CA PHE A 90 4.74 22.48 -0.97
C PHE A 90 3.56 23.17 -0.25
N LYS A 91 2.34 22.82 -0.67
CA LYS A 91 1.12 23.23 0.03
C LYS A 91 0.76 22.14 1.04
N MET A 92 1.01 22.38 2.32
CA MET A 92 0.58 21.46 3.39
C MET A 92 -0.94 21.34 3.37
N LYS A 93 -1.45 20.15 3.02
CA LYS A 93 -2.86 19.82 3.07
C LYS A 93 -3.13 19.07 4.36
N TYR A 94 -3.67 19.78 5.34
CA TYR A 94 -4.13 19.19 6.59
C TYR A 94 -5.56 18.69 6.40
N GLY A 95 -5.88 17.53 6.97
CA GLY A 95 -7.25 17.06 7.07
C GLY A 95 -8.07 17.97 8.00
N GLY A 96 -9.35 18.12 7.69
CA GLY A 96 -10.33 18.77 8.58
C GLY A 96 -10.71 17.87 9.76
N LEU A 97 -11.56 18.37 10.66
CA LEU A 97 -12.07 17.56 11.78
C LEU A 97 -12.87 16.36 11.24
N GLU A 98 -13.57 16.54 10.13
CA GLU A 98 -14.27 15.51 9.39
C GLU A 98 -13.37 14.37 8.88
N ASP A 99 -12.06 14.62 8.70
CA ASP A 99 -11.10 13.60 8.25
C ASP A 99 -10.50 12.81 9.41
N PHE A 100 -10.71 13.25 10.66
CA PHE A 100 -10.21 12.58 11.86
C PHE A 100 -10.77 11.15 11.97
N GLU A 101 -12.04 10.95 11.65
CA GLU A 101 -12.72 9.66 11.76
C GLU A 101 -12.49 8.74 10.56
N LYS A 102 -12.09 9.30 9.41
CA LYS A 102 -11.88 8.56 8.16
C LYS A 102 -10.53 7.84 8.12
N GLY A 103 -9.62 8.21 9.02
CA GLY A 103 -8.29 7.65 9.11
C GLY A 103 -7.33 8.20 8.06
N VAL A 104 -6.03 8.04 8.34
CA VAL A 104 -4.94 8.65 7.58
C VAL A 104 -4.89 8.17 6.12
N ARG A 105 -5.42 6.98 5.84
CA ARG A 105 -5.40 6.35 4.50
C ARG A 105 -6.18 7.14 3.45
N GLU A 106 -7.25 7.83 3.80
CA GLU A 106 -8.00 8.65 2.84
C GLU A 106 -7.27 9.93 2.46
N LEU A 107 -6.37 10.41 3.32
CA LEU A 107 -5.62 11.65 3.11
C LEU A 107 -4.30 11.43 2.37
N VAL A 108 -3.53 10.40 2.75
CA VAL A 108 -2.19 10.11 2.18
C VAL A 108 -2.14 8.86 1.31
N GLY A 109 -3.25 8.14 1.15
CA GLY A 109 -3.34 6.94 0.33
C GLY A 109 -2.84 5.67 1.02
N ALA A 110 -2.81 4.57 0.26
CA ALA A 110 -2.22 3.33 0.72
C ALA A 110 -0.68 3.42 0.71
N PRO A 111 0.01 2.84 1.71
CA PRO A 111 1.47 2.86 1.74
C PRO A 111 2.05 2.11 0.53
N HIS A 112 3.23 2.55 0.09
CA HIS A 112 3.97 1.88 -0.97
C HIS A 112 4.16 0.38 -0.65
N PRO A 113 4.01 -0.55 -1.61
CA PRO A 113 4.14 -1.99 -1.33
C PRO A 113 5.50 -2.41 -0.76
N GLN A 114 6.53 -1.61 -1.00
CA GLN A 114 7.89 -1.82 -0.48
C GLN A 114 8.17 -1.02 0.80
N VAL A 115 7.19 -0.34 1.39
CA VAL A 115 7.43 0.52 2.57
C VAL A 115 8.07 -0.26 3.71
N TRP A 116 7.63 -1.51 3.92
CA TRP A 116 8.20 -2.38 4.95
C TRP A 116 9.62 -2.81 4.63
N ASP A 117 9.93 -3.06 3.36
CA ASP A 117 11.28 -3.44 2.93
C ASP A 117 12.24 -2.27 3.09
N GLU A 118 11.80 -1.06 2.74
CA GLU A 118 12.60 0.16 2.90
C GLU A 118 12.75 0.58 4.38
N ILE A 119 11.70 0.46 5.21
CA ILE A 119 11.80 0.65 6.67
C ILE A 119 12.79 -0.36 7.27
N ASN A 120 12.69 -1.64 6.91
CA ASN A 120 13.62 -2.66 7.37
C ASN A 120 15.06 -2.33 6.94
N LYS A 121 15.25 -1.93 5.68
CA LYS A 121 16.57 -1.58 5.15
C LYS A 121 17.16 -0.36 5.86
N GLU A 122 16.36 0.67 6.13
CA GLU A 122 16.78 1.85 6.87
C GLU A 122 17.22 1.48 8.29
N HIS A 123 16.42 0.73 9.03
CA HIS A 123 16.71 0.41 10.43
C HIS A 123 17.76 -0.69 10.62
N MET A 124 17.88 -1.62 9.67
CA MET A 124 18.71 -2.82 9.83
C MET A 124 19.99 -2.81 8.99
N GLN A 125 19.99 -2.14 7.84
CA GLN A 125 21.00 -2.30 6.78
C GLN A 125 21.65 -0.99 6.34
N ARG A 126 21.28 0.14 6.93
CA ARG A 126 21.88 1.45 6.63
C ARG A 126 23.28 1.56 7.23
N GLY A 127 24.24 0.93 6.57
CA GLY A 127 25.66 0.91 6.91
C GLY A 127 25.94 0.80 8.41
N ASP A 128 26.94 1.55 8.86
CA ASP A 128 27.33 1.60 10.27
C ASP A 128 26.31 2.34 11.15
N GLU A 129 25.48 3.22 10.55
CA GLU A 129 24.47 4.02 11.24
C GLU A 129 23.43 3.15 11.95
N SER A 130 23.04 2.03 11.32
CA SER A 130 22.07 1.08 11.90
C SER A 130 22.57 0.44 13.20
N THR A 131 23.89 0.30 13.35
CA THR A 131 24.55 -0.35 14.49
C THR A 131 25.25 0.62 15.44
N ARG A 132 25.30 1.90 15.09
CA ARG A 132 25.95 2.93 15.90
C ARG A 132 25.17 3.14 17.19
N SER A 133 25.84 2.92 18.31
CA SER A 133 25.25 3.12 19.63
C SER A 133 25.01 4.60 19.93
N PHE A 134 23.91 4.87 20.63
CA PHE A 134 23.58 6.16 21.23
C PHE A 134 22.85 5.95 22.56
N HIS A 135 22.80 7.00 23.38
CA HIS A 135 22.05 7.04 24.63
C HIS A 135 20.81 7.93 24.42
N PRO A 136 19.60 7.36 24.38
CA PRO A 136 18.37 8.14 24.33
C PRO A 136 18.25 9.02 25.59
N GLY A 137 17.77 10.25 25.45
CA GLY A 137 17.64 11.16 26.60
C GLY A 137 16.57 10.79 27.62
N ASN A 138 15.74 9.77 27.32
CA ASN A 138 14.56 9.38 28.08
C ASN A 138 14.71 8.06 28.86
N TYR A 139 15.71 7.24 28.57
CA TYR A 139 15.99 5.99 29.28
C TYR A 139 17.50 5.80 29.46
N ASN A 140 17.93 5.29 30.62
CA ASN A 140 19.34 5.07 30.93
C ASN A 140 19.85 3.76 30.29
N THR A 141 19.77 3.65 28.98
CA THR A 141 20.14 2.45 28.23
C THR A 141 20.88 2.84 26.96
N GLU A 142 21.97 2.16 26.66
CA GLU A 142 22.65 2.28 25.37
C GLU A 142 21.91 1.45 24.32
N THR A 143 21.58 2.06 23.18
CA THR A 143 20.85 1.39 22.10
C THR A 143 21.35 1.81 20.72
N CYS A 144 20.83 1.21 19.67
CA CYS A 144 21.07 1.61 18.28
C CYS A 144 19.77 1.48 17.48
N SER A 145 19.71 2.10 16.30
CA SER A 145 18.51 2.11 15.44
C SER A 145 17.97 0.69 15.18
N ARG A 146 18.87 -0.26 14.93
CA ARG A 146 18.55 -1.68 14.77
C ARG A 146 17.85 -2.27 16.00
N ASN A 147 18.36 -2.00 17.19
CA ASN A 147 17.82 -2.57 18.43
C ASN A 147 16.46 -1.98 18.78
N GLU A 148 16.30 -0.65 18.66
CA GLU A 148 15.00 0.00 18.88
C GLU A 148 13.94 -0.51 17.91
N PHE A 149 14.30 -0.66 16.63
CA PHE A 149 13.38 -1.21 15.64
C PHE A 149 12.94 -2.64 15.98
N LEU A 150 13.87 -3.50 16.40
CA LEU A 150 13.58 -4.88 16.81
C LEU A 150 12.67 -4.95 18.04
N VAL A 151 12.77 -4.02 18.99
CA VAL A 151 11.85 -3.93 20.13
C VAL A 151 10.40 -3.69 19.67
N VAL A 152 10.22 -2.92 18.60
CA VAL A 152 8.89 -2.59 18.06
C VAL A 152 8.30 -3.75 17.24
N ILE A 153 9.10 -4.39 16.38
CA ILE A 153 8.58 -5.42 15.45
C ILE A 153 8.58 -6.84 16.03
N ASP A 154 9.39 -7.12 17.06
CA ASP A 154 9.46 -8.42 17.72
C ASP A 154 8.88 -8.34 19.14
N SER A 155 7.70 -8.92 19.30
CA SER A 155 6.98 -8.94 20.57
C SER A 155 7.75 -9.61 21.73
N ALA A 156 8.66 -10.55 21.44
CA ALA A 156 9.48 -11.18 22.47
C ALA A 156 10.53 -10.21 23.00
N ARG A 157 11.26 -9.54 22.10
CA ARG A 157 12.19 -8.46 22.45
C ARG A 157 11.51 -7.29 23.12
N GLY A 158 10.33 -6.91 22.64
CA GLY A 158 9.51 -5.87 23.27
C GLY A 158 9.25 -6.16 24.75
N LYS A 159 8.95 -7.42 25.09
CA LYS A 159 8.75 -7.85 26.49
C LYS A 159 10.04 -7.83 27.29
N GLU A 160 11.16 -8.28 26.74
CA GLU A 160 12.45 -8.27 27.44
C GLU A 160 12.86 -6.86 27.89
N VAL A 161 12.69 -5.86 27.03
CA VAL A 161 13.03 -4.47 27.34
C VAL A 161 11.99 -3.81 28.26
N SER A 162 10.71 -4.20 28.16
CA SER A 162 9.64 -3.65 29.00
C SER A 162 9.68 -4.14 30.45
N ILE A 163 10.24 -5.33 30.71
CA ILE A 163 10.25 -5.93 32.05
C ILE A 163 11.35 -5.34 32.95
N GLY A 164 12.29 -4.56 32.40
CA GLY A 164 13.30 -3.82 33.17
C GLY A 164 14.04 -4.73 34.17
N LYS A 165 14.95 -5.56 33.70
CA LYS A 165 15.90 -6.25 34.58
C LYS A 165 17.05 -5.34 34.97
#